data_AF-A0A3D2MD01-F1
#
_entry.id   AF-A0A3D2MD01-F1
#
_cell.length_a   1.000
_cell.length_b   1.000
_cell.length_c   1.000
_cell.angle_alpha   90.00
_cell.angle_beta   90.00
_cell.angle_gamma   90.00
#
_symmetry.space_group_name_H-M   'P 1'
#
loop_
_entity.id
_entity.type
_entity.pdbx_description
1 polymer ?
#
loop_
_entity_poly.entity_id
_entity_poly.type
_entity_poly.pdbx_seq_one_letter_code
_entity_poly.pdbx_strand_id
1 'polypeptide(L)'
;MKKKQILKNIEKNTKDSKSKGEKDVFFKFITTLVVLVLLGILVYFLIGVFYTKEIDFKSDNKKDTKEDVTIDNSTITLGQIFDQAEDEYYVLVYDVNDDKSIIPTWMQVFTSNNSKATIYKVDSKSKFNANYLTDDNSNTNPSSYSDLKVKSPTLIKINNKKVSEYIEGEDSIKDYFKNN
;
A
#
# COMPACT_ATOMS: atom_id res chain seq x y z
N MET A 1 75.30 -34.45 1.95
CA MET A 1 73.91 -34.67 2.43
C MET A 1 73.11 -33.37 2.68
N LYS A 2 73.68 -32.31 3.29
CA LYS A 2 72.95 -31.07 3.64
C LYS A 2 72.26 -30.34 2.47
N LYS A 3 72.92 -30.21 1.31
CA LYS A 3 72.38 -29.50 0.13
C LYS A 3 71.04 -30.08 -0.39
N LYS A 4 70.88 -31.41 -0.35
CA LYS A 4 69.68 -32.11 -0.82
C LYS A 4 68.49 -31.95 0.13
N GLN A 5 68.75 -31.75 1.42
CA GLN A 5 67.70 -31.45 2.41
C GLN A 5 67.23 -30.00 2.32
N ILE A 6 68.16 -29.06 2.08
CA ILE A 6 67.83 -27.63 1.89
C ILE A 6 66.92 -27.44 0.67
N LEU A 7 67.24 -28.08 -0.46
CA LEU A 7 66.41 -28.01 -1.68
C LEU A 7 64.99 -28.59 -1.47
N LYS A 8 64.87 -29.72 -0.75
CA LYS A 8 63.56 -30.30 -0.41
C LYS A 8 62.73 -29.37 0.48
N ASN A 9 63.34 -28.68 1.44
CA ASN A 9 62.64 -27.74 2.31
C ASN A 9 62.18 -26.48 1.57
N ILE A 10 62.94 -26.01 0.57
CA ILE A 10 62.56 -24.88 -0.28
C ILE A 10 61.36 -25.27 -1.14
N GLU A 11 61.42 -26.39 -1.88
CA GLU A 11 60.29 -26.86 -2.70
C GLU A 11 59.01 -27.06 -1.90
N LYS A 12 59.11 -27.61 -0.68
CA LYS A 12 57.96 -27.83 0.19
C LYS A 12 57.31 -26.51 0.63
N ASN A 13 58.12 -25.53 1.07
CA ASN A 13 57.64 -24.20 1.44
C ASN A 13 57.03 -23.43 0.25
N THR A 14 57.57 -23.58 -0.97
CA THR A 14 57.01 -22.93 -2.16
C THR A 14 55.68 -23.55 -2.61
N LYS A 15 55.51 -24.86 -2.46
CA LYS A 15 54.22 -25.54 -2.72
C LYS A 15 53.17 -25.19 -1.66
N ASP A 16 53.57 -25.14 -0.39
CA ASP A 16 52.67 -24.78 0.71
C ASP A 16 52.22 -23.31 0.62
N SER A 17 53.09 -22.38 0.21
CA SER A 17 52.74 -20.96 0.01
C SER A 17 51.80 -20.75 -1.19
N LYS A 18 52.04 -21.46 -2.31
CA LYS A 18 51.17 -21.41 -3.49
C LYS A 18 49.78 -22.01 -3.22
N SER A 19 49.72 -23.16 -2.52
CA SER A 19 48.46 -23.79 -2.11
C SER A 19 47.66 -22.92 -1.15
N LYS A 20 48.35 -22.18 -0.25
CA LYS A 20 47.70 -21.26 0.69
C LYS A 20 47.10 -20.04 -0.02
N GLY A 21 47.80 -19.49 -1.02
CA GLY A 21 47.30 -18.37 -1.84
C GLY A 21 46.08 -18.72 -2.70
N GLU A 22 46.07 -19.89 -3.36
CA GLU A 22 44.93 -20.35 -4.16
C GLU A 22 43.69 -20.64 -3.31
N LYS A 23 43.87 -21.23 -2.11
CA LYS A 23 42.79 -21.45 -1.14
C LYS A 23 42.20 -20.14 -0.63
N ASP A 24 43.03 -19.13 -0.37
CA ASP A 24 42.58 -17.84 0.15
C ASP A 24 41.71 -17.07 -0.86
N VAL A 25 42.05 -17.13 -2.14
CA VAL A 25 41.24 -16.56 -3.23
C VAL A 25 39.92 -17.32 -3.39
N PHE A 26 39.95 -18.65 -3.31
CA PHE A 26 38.75 -19.49 -3.37
C PHE A 26 37.79 -19.18 -2.21
N PHE A 27 38.28 -19.14 -0.97
CA PHE A 27 37.43 -18.81 0.19
C PHE A 27 36.82 -17.40 0.11
N LYS A 28 37.56 -16.42 -0.41
CA LYS A 28 37.02 -15.06 -0.66
C LYS A 28 35.87 -15.09 -1.67
N PHE A 29 36.01 -15.83 -2.77
CA PHE A 29 34.96 -15.98 -3.77
C PHE A 29 33.69 -16.63 -3.21
N ILE A 30 33.83 -17.73 -2.45
CA ILE A 30 32.70 -18.39 -1.79
C ILE A 30 32.04 -17.44 -0.79
N THR A 31 32.83 -16.71 0.01
CA THR A 31 32.31 -15.75 0.99
C THR A 31 31.50 -14.64 0.30
N THR A 32 31.98 -14.09 -0.81
CA THR A 32 31.24 -13.10 -1.60
C THR A 32 29.94 -13.67 -2.15
N LEU A 33 29.94 -14.91 -2.64
CA LEU A 33 28.73 -15.57 -3.14
C LEU A 33 27.69 -15.77 -2.03
N VAL A 34 28.11 -16.21 -0.85
CA VAL A 34 27.21 -16.41 0.31
C VAL A 34 26.60 -15.09 0.76
N VAL A 35 27.40 -14.01 0.82
CA VAL A 35 26.90 -12.67 1.17
C VAL A 35 25.86 -12.18 0.15
N LEU A 36 26.08 -12.43 -1.15
CA LEU A 36 25.13 -12.07 -2.20
C LEU A 36 23.78 -12.79 -2.03
N VAL A 37 23.81 -14.09 -1.72
CA VAL A 37 22.60 -14.88 -1.47
C VAL A 37 21.86 -14.38 -0.22
N LEU A 38 22.59 -14.07 0.87
CA LEU A 38 22.00 -13.51 2.08
C LEU A 38 21.34 -12.15 1.83
N LEU A 39 21.94 -11.29 1.01
CA LEU A 39 21.34 -10.02 0.58
C LEU A 39 20.06 -10.25 -0.23
N GLY A 40 20.05 -11.24 -1.13
CA GLY A 40 18.85 -11.61 -1.87
C GLY A 40 17.70 -12.08 -0.97
N ILE A 41 18.00 -12.89 0.05
CA ILE A 41 17.02 -13.33 1.05
C ILE A 41 16.47 -12.15 1.85
N LEU A 42 17.34 -11.19 2.24
CA LEU A 42 16.92 -10.00 2.97
C LEU A 42 15.98 -9.12 2.14
N VAL A 43 16.29 -8.90 0.86
CA VAL A 43 15.42 -8.14 -0.06
C VAL A 43 14.10 -8.87 -0.28
N TYR A 44 14.11 -10.19 -0.46
CA TYR A 44 12.89 -10.99 -0.56
C TYR A 44 12.01 -10.85 0.69
N PHE A 45 12.61 -10.85 1.88
CA PHE A 45 11.87 -10.66 3.14
C PHE A 45 11.29 -9.25 3.27
N LEU A 46 12.03 -8.21 2.87
CA LEU A 46 11.52 -6.84 2.83
C LEU A 46 10.34 -6.72 1.87
N ILE A 47 10.43 -7.29 0.66
CA ILE A 47 9.32 -7.30 -0.28
C ILE A 47 8.15 -8.08 0.32
N GLY A 48 8.34 -9.27 0.89
CA GLY A 48 7.25 -10.02 1.55
C GLY A 48 6.56 -9.20 2.64
N VAL A 49 7.31 -8.62 3.58
CA VAL A 49 6.76 -7.82 4.67
C VAL A 49 6.00 -6.59 4.16
N PHE A 50 6.51 -5.88 3.15
CA PHE A 50 5.89 -4.66 2.63
C PHE A 50 4.77 -4.90 1.61
N TYR A 51 4.87 -5.95 0.77
CA TYR A 51 3.91 -6.24 -0.30
C TYR A 51 2.75 -7.12 0.16
N THR A 52 2.97 -8.12 1.03
CA THR A 52 1.90 -9.05 1.38
C THR A 52 1.11 -8.65 2.62
N LYS A 53 1.58 -7.73 3.48
CA LYS A 53 0.92 -7.43 4.78
C LYS A 53 0.56 -8.68 5.62
N GLU A 54 1.14 -9.85 5.31
CA GLU A 54 0.71 -11.16 5.84
C GLU A 54 1.50 -11.59 7.08
N ILE A 55 2.57 -10.87 7.45
CA ILE A 55 3.38 -11.21 8.62
C ILE A 55 3.03 -10.28 9.78
N ASP A 56 1.92 -10.58 10.43
CA ASP A 56 1.57 -9.99 11.73
C ASP A 56 2.34 -10.75 12.83
N PHE A 57 3.40 -10.13 13.37
CA PHE A 57 4.11 -10.62 14.56
C PHE A 57 3.31 -10.31 15.83
N LYS A 58 2.08 -10.80 15.91
CA LYS A 58 1.26 -10.77 17.12
C LYS A 58 0.79 -12.16 17.49
N SER A 59 1.55 -12.77 18.39
CA SER A 59 1.06 -13.81 19.29
C SER A 59 -0.02 -13.22 20.19
N ASP A 60 -1.25 -13.73 20.13
CA ASP A 60 -1.84 -14.52 21.23
C ASP A 60 -3.39 -14.56 21.20
N ASN A 61 -3.88 -15.76 21.47
CA ASN A 61 -5.17 -16.14 22.08
C ASN A 61 -6.47 -15.96 21.27
N LYS A 62 -7.04 -17.12 20.95
CA LYS A 62 -8.49 -17.32 20.79
C LYS A 62 -9.26 -16.56 21.88
N LYS A 63 -10.02 -15.57 21.47
CA LYS A 63 -11.29 -15.21 22.09
C LYS A 63 -12.27 -14.88 20.98
N ASP A 64 -13.40 -15.57 20.99
CA ASP A 64 -14.62 -15.14 20.32
C ASP A 64 -14.81 -13.65 20.57
N THR A 65 -14.50 -12.86 19.55
CA THR A 65 -14.79 -11.44 19.52
C THR A 65 -15.63 -11.30 18.28
N LYS A 66 -16.92 -11.02 18.49
CA LYS A 66 -17.78 -10.46 17.45
C LYS A 66 -16.93 -9.42 16.73
N GLU A 67 -16.70 -9.61 15.44
CA GLU A 67 -15.88 -8.70 14.65
C GLU A 67 -16.38 -7.28 14.95
N ASP A 68 -15.57 -6.54 15.71
CA ASP A 68 -15.72 -5.11 15.81
C ASP A 68 -15.61 -4.63 14.38
N VAL A 69 -16.72 -4.09 13.86
CA VAL A 69 -16.73 -3.37 12.60
C VAL A 69 -15.79 -2.20 12.82
N THR A 70 -14.53 -2.40 12.45
CA THR A 70 -13.53 -1.35 12.40
C THR A 70 -13.99 -0.50 11.22
N ILE A 71 -14.85 0.48 11.47
CA ILE A 71 -15.14 1.55 10.50
C ILE A 71 -13.88 2.41 10.45
N ASP A 72 -12.84 1.85 9.85
CA ASP A 72 -11.63 2.56 9.48
C ASP A 72 -11.98 3.27 8.16
N ASN A 73 -12.81 4.31 8.26
CA ASN A 73 -13.11 5.18 7.12
C ASN A 73 -11.83 5.94 6.76
N SER A 74 -10.96 5.27 6.02
CA SER A 74 -9.68 5.79 5.61
C SER A 74 -9.89 7.03 4.72
N THR A 75 -9.17 8.09 5.07
CA THR A 75 -9.17 9.32 4.31
C THR A 75 -8.18 9.19 3.16
N ILE A 76 -8.63 9.47 1.94
CA ILE A 76 -7.80 9.48 0.73
C ILE A 76 -7.82 10.85 0.05
N THR A 77 -7.03 11.01 -1.01
CA THR A 77 -7.06 12.21 -1.86
C THR A 77 -7.79 11.92 -3.18
N LEU A 78 -8.28 12.98 -3.84
CA LEU A 78 -8.89 12.89 -5.17
C LEU A 78 -7.93 12.31 -6.22
N GLY A 79 -6.62 12.50 -6.02
CA GLY A 79 -5.58 11.92 -6.89
C GLY A 79 -5.37 10.42 -6.71
N GLN A 80 -6.11 9.75 -5.82
CA GLN A 80 -5.97 8.32 -5.53
C GLN A 80 -7.27 7.54 -5.77
N ILE A 81 -8.33 8.19 -6.27
CA ILE A 81 -9.68 7.60 -6.31
C ILE A 81 -9.81 6.42 -7.27
N PHE A 82 -8.85 6.17 -8.16
CA PHE A 82 -8.83 4.99 -9.03
C PHE A 82 -7.79 3.96 -8.59
N ASP A 83 -7.01 4.23 -7.53
CA ASP A 83 -5.86 3.43 -7.12
C ASP A 83 -6.14 2.55 -5.88
N GLN A 84 -7.39 2.50 -5.41
CA GLN A 84 -7.76 1.64 -4.28
C GLN A 84 -7.66 0.16 -4.66
N ALA A 85 -7.54 -0.75 -3.70
CA ALA A 85 -7.32 -2.17 -4.01
C ALA A 85 -8.61 -2.84 -4.51
N GLU A 86 -9.72 -2.46 -3.90
CA GLU A 86 -11.07 -2.96 -4.10
C GLU A 86 -11.58 -2.66 -5.51
N ASP A 87 -12.38 -3.57 -6.06
CA ASP A 87 -12.99 -3.37 -7.37
C ASP A 87 -14.21 -2.46 -7.30
N GLU A 88 -14.97 -2.54 -6.20
CA GLU A 88 -16.14 -1.69 -5.94
C GLU A 88 -16.02 -0.99 -4.58
N TYR A 89 -16.18 0.33 -4.60
CA TYR A 89 -16.13 1.17 -3.41
C TYR A 89 -16.75 2.54 -3.68
N TYR A 90 -16.98 3.30 -2.61
CA TYR A 90 -17.49 4.66 -2.66
C TYR A 90 -16.42 5.66 -2.23
N VAL A 91 -16.42 6.83 -2.84
CA VAL A 91 -15.61 7.99 -2.48
C VAL A 91 -16.55 9.13 -2.14
N LEU A 92 -16.52 9.57 -0.88
CA LEU A 92 -17.36 10.63 -0.35
C LEU A 92 -16.53 11.90 -0.18
N VAL A 93 -16.79 12.87 -1.04
CA VAL A 93 -16.11 14.17 -1.10
C VAL A 93 -16.97 15.18 -0.36
N TYR A 94 -16.49 15.71 0.76
CA TYR A 94 -17.21 16.71 1.56
C TYR A 94 -16.23 17.46 2.47
N ASP A 95 -16.68 18.50 3.17
CA ASP A 95 -15.88 19.14 4.21
C ASP A 95 -15.87 18.25 5.46
N VAL A 96 -14.79 17.50 5.67
CA VAL A 96 -14.70 16.52 6.78
C VAL A 96 -14.64 17.17 8.15
N ASN A 97 -14.34 18.48 8.20
CA ASN A 97 -14.21 19.26 9.43
C ASN A 97 -15.44 20.16 9.68
N ASP A 98 -16.47 20.08 8.84
CA ASP A 98 -17.71 20.80 9.07
C ASP A 98 -18.57 20.10 10.13
N ASP A 99 -18.52 20.62 11.36
CA ASP A 99 -19.30 20.13 12.50
C ASP A 99 -20.82 20.20 12.28
N LYS A 100 -21.28 20.98 11.29
CA LYS A 100 -22.71 21.08 10.95
C LYS A 100 -23.11 20.08 9.87
N SER A 101 -22.15 19.39 9.24
CA SER A 101 -22.43 18.43 8.20
C SER A 101 -23.16 17.22 8.78
N ILE A 102 -24.30 16.90 8.18
CA ILE A 102 -25.11 15.72 8.53
C ILE A 102 -24.72 14.50 7.68
N ILE A 103 -23.83 14.68 6.70
CA ILE A 103 -23.28 13.63 5.83
C ILE A 103 -22.71 12.44 6.64
N PRO A 104 -21.90 12.64 7.70
CA PRO A 104 -21.37 11.53 8.49
C PRO A 104 -22.46 10.65 9.11
N THR A 105 -23.58 11.25 9.52
CA THR A 105 -24.73 10.52 10.07
C THR A 105 -25.38 9.63 9.03
N TRP A 106 -25.61 10.14 7.81
CA TRP A 106 -26.20 9.30 6.75
C TRP A 106 -25.25 8.23 6.23
N MET A 107 -23.94 8.53 6.15
CA MET A 107 -22.91 7.54 5.85
C MET A 107 -22.93 6.39 6.89
N GLN A 108 -23.11 6.70 8.17
CA GLN A 108 -23.24 5.69 9.23
C GLN A 108 -24.50 4.82 9.05
N VAL A 109 -25.63 5.43 8.68
CA VAL A 109 -26.87 4.69 8.39
C VAL A 109 -26.65 3.73 7.22
N PHE A 110 -26.08 4.22 6.12
CA PHE A 110 -25.81 3.42 4.94
C PHE A 110 -24.87 2.25 5.23
N THR A 111 -23.76 2.48 5.91
CA THR A 111 -22.78 1.42 6.27
C THR A 111 -23.33 0.41 7.28
N SER A 112 -24.26 0.82 8.14
CA SER A 112 -24.96 -0.10 9.05
C SER A 112 -25.89 -1.05 8.29
N ASN A 113 -26.54 -0.57 7.22
CA ASN A 113 -27.40 -1.38 6.35
C ASN A 113 -26.59 -2.18 5.31
N ASN A 114 -25.41 -1.69 4.96
CA ASN A 114 -24.51 -2.24 3.94
C ASN A 114 -23.13 -2.51 4.53
N SER A 115 -23.04 -3.49 5.45
CA SER A 115 -21.81 -3.76 6.21
C SER A 115 -20.58 -4.15 5.38
N LYS A 116 -20.78 -4.51 4.11
CA LYS A 116 -19.70 -4.84 3.16
C LYS A 116 -19.26 -3.65 2.30
N ALA A 117 -19.97 -2.52 2.35
CA ALA A 117 -19.66 -1.37 1.51
C ALA A 117 -18.46 -0.59 2.07
N THR A 118 -17.42 -0.45 1.25
CA THR A 118 -16.25 0.36 1.55
C THR A 118 -16.50 1.81 1.15
N ILE A 119 -16.33 2.75 2.11
CA ILE A 119 -16.43 4.19 1.86
C ILE A 119 -15.12 4.87 2.25
N TYR A 120 -14.51 5.55 1.29
CA TYR A 120 -13.38 6.44 1.51
C TYR A 120 -13.86 7.87 1.66
N LYS A 121 -13.27 8.60 2.61
CA LYS A 121 -13.55 10.03 2.78
C LYS A 121 -12.50 10.87 2.07
N VAL A 122 -12.94 11.97 1.49
CA VAL A 122 -12.07 12.97 0.86
C VAL A 122 -12.44 14.35 1.40
N ASP A 123 -11.46 15.01 2.00
CA ASP A 123 -11.63 16.37 2.51
C ASP A 123 -11.63 17.39 1.37
N SER A 124 -12.78 18.00 1.12
CA SER A 124 -12.95 19.05 0.12
C SER A 124 -12.28 20.38 0.46
N LYS A 125 -11.81 20.58 1.71
CA LYS A 125 -11.01 21.76 2.08
C LYS A 125 -9.50 21.51 2.06
N SER A 126 -9.09 20.26 1.84
CA SER A 126 -7.69 19.90 1.76
C SER A 126 -7.03 20.47 0.50
N LYS A 127 -5.87 21.11 0.67
CA LYS A 127 -5.06 21.65 -0.43
C LYS A 127 -4.59 20.57 -1.41
N PHE A 128 -4.48 19.33 -0.97
CA PHE A 128 -4.12 18.19 -1.83
C PHE A 128 -5.20 17.88 -2.88
N ASN A 129 -6.44 18.27 -2.61
CA ASN A 129 -7.59 18.02 -3.48
C ASN A 129 -7.96 19.22 -4.35
N ALA A 130 -7.39 20.41 -4.07
CA ALA A 130 -7.78 21.68 -4.70
C ALA A 130 -7.74 21.66 -6.24
N ASN A 131 -6.76 20.96 -6.83
CA ASN A 131 -6.62 20.90 -8.29
C ASN A 131 -7.73 20.11 -9.00
N TYR A 132 -8.49 19.31 -8.26
CA TYR A 132 -9.57 18.48 -8.78
C TYR A 132 -10.96 19.02 -8.38
N LEU A 133 -11.00 20.02 -7.50
CA LEU A 133 -12.25 20.62 -7.05
C LEU A 133 -12.66 21.78 -7.95
N THR A 134 -13.96 21.95 -8.13
CA THR A 134 -14.51 23.05 -8.91
C THR A 134 -15.85 23.51 -8.32
N ASP A 135 -16.11 24.82 -8.43
CA ASP A 135 -17.44 25.40 -8.18
C ASP A 135 -18.29 25.44 -9.46
N ASP A 136 -17.64 25.36 -10.63
CA ASP A 136 -18.23 25.29 -11.97
C ASP A 136 -18.67 23.86 -12.30
N ASN A 137 -18.95 23.55 -13.57
CA ASN A 137 -19.40 22.21 -13.97
C ASN A 137 -18.39 21.12 -13.62
N SER A 138 -18.88 20.08 -12.94
CA SER A 138 -18.16 18.84 -12.69
C SER A 138 -18.05 17.99 -13.94
N ASN A 139 -17.11 17.04 -13.89
CA ASN A 139 -17.04 15.95 -14.84
C ASN A 139 -17.51 14.67 -14.16
N THR A 140 -18.72 14.22 -14.50
CA THR A 140 -19.37 13.07 -13.86
C THR A 140 -18.86 11.72 -14.35
N ASN A 141 -18.10 11.68 -15.45
CA ASN A 141 -17.50 10.47 -16.01
C ASN A 141 -16.08 10.73 -16.54
N PRO A 142 -15.13 11.05 -15.64
CA PRO A 142 -13.76 11.34 -16.03
C PRO A 142 -13.06 10.10 -16.60
N SER A 143 -12.42 10.26 -17.76
CA SER A 143 -11.58 9.23 -18.39
C SER A 143 -10.18 9.14 -17.77
N SER A 144 -9.75 10.17 -17.05
CA SER A 144 -8.42 10.29 -16.48
C SER A 144 -8.41 11.25 -15.28
N TYR A 145 -7.33 11.23 -14.50
CA TYR A 145 -7.13 12.20 -13.41
C TYR A 145 -7.07 13.65 -13.89
N SER A 146 -6.55 13.93 -15.09
CA SER A 146 -6.53 15.31 -15.63
C SER A 146 -7.92 15.83 -15.99
N ASP A 147 -8.87 14.92 -16.23
CA ASP A 147 -10.26 15.27 -16.56
C ASP A 147 -11.15 15.32 -15.30
N LEU A 148 -10.62 14.95 -14.14
CA LEU A 148 -11.36 14.88 -12.88
C LEU A 148 -11.67 16.28 -12.38
N LYS A 149 -12.97 16.61 -12.33
CA LYS A 149 -13.50 17.85 -11.78
C LYS A 149 -14.71 17.52 -10.91
N VAL A 150 -14.61 17.79 -9.62
CA VAL A 150 -15.59 17.35 -8.62
C VAL A 150 -16.12 18.54 -7.83
N LYS A 151 -17.44 18.61 -7.65
CA LYS A 151 -18.07 19.53 -6.69
C LYS A 151 -18.12 18.92 -5.31
N SER A 152 -18.12 19.75 -4.28
CA SER A 152 -18.41 19.32 -2.91
C SER A 152 -19.83 19.76 -2.51
N PRO A 153 -20.65 18.90 -1.87
CA PRO A 153 -20.41 17.49 -1.60
C PRO A 153 -20.79 16.58 -2.79
N THR A 154 -20.06 15.47 -2.95
CA THR A 154 -20.31 14.44 -3.98
C THR A 154 -20.02 13.04 -3.44
N LEU A 155 -20.86 12.08 -3.82
CA LEU A 155 -20.62 10.65 -3.66
C LEU A 155 -20.31 10.04 -5.04
N ILE A 156 -19.15 9.39 -5.16
CA ILE A 156 -18.71 8.73 -6.38
C ILE A 156 -18.62 7.24 -6.11
N LYS A 157 -19.30 6.42 -6.89
CA LYS A 157 -19.12 4.97 -6.88
C LYS A 157 -18.10 4.60 -7.94
N ILE A 158 -17.10 3.85 -7.53
CA ILE A 158 -16.09 3.30 -8.41
C ILE A 158 -16.38 1.81 -8.58
N ASN A 159 -16.38 1.35 -9.82
CA ASN A 159 -16.42 -0.07 -10.16
C ASN A 159 -15.34 -0.35 -11.22
N ASN A 160 -14.46 -1.31 -10.97
CA ASN A 160 -13.35 -1.67 -11.85
C ASN A 160 -12.50 -0.46 -12.25
N LYS A 161 -12.12 0.36 -11.26
CA LYS A 161 -11.29 1.58 -11.41
C LYS A 161 -11.91 2.66 -12.32
N LYS A 162 -13.22 2.62 -12.55
CA LYS A 162 -13.98 3.62 -13.32
C LYS A 162 -15.15 4.13 -12.52
N VAL A 163 -15.57 5.37 -12.79
CA VAL A 163 -16.81 5.91 -12.23
C VAL A 163 -17.99 5.14 -12.79
N SER A 164 -18.78 4.53 -11.91
CA SER A 164 -20.02 3.83 -12.24
C SER A 164 -21.25 4.66 -11.89
N GLU A 165 -21.21 5.39 -10.78
CA GLU A 165 -22.27 6.30 -10.35
C GLU A 165 -21.65 7.58 -9.78
N TYR A 166 -22.33 8.70 -9.99
CA TYR A 166 -21.87 10.01 -9.57
C TYR A 166 -23.07 10.82 -9.07
N ILE A 167 -23.09 11.09 -7.76
CA ILE A 167 -24.22 11.69 -7.06
C ILE A 167 -23.76 13.01 -6.44
N GLU A 168 -24.27 14.11 -6.97
CA GLU A 168 -23.91 15.46 -6.55
C GLU A 168 -24.97 16.08 -5.62
N GLY A 169 -24.49 16.77 -4.58
CA GLY A 169 -25.32 17.52 -3.65
C GLY A 169 -25.77 16.73 -2.44
N GLU A 170 -25.94 17.44 -1.33
CA GLU A 170 -26.22 16.86 -0.01
C GLU A 170 -27.55 16.08 0.01
N ASP A 171 -28.62 16.64 -0.55
CA ASP A 171 -29.94 16.00 -0.60
C ASP A 171 -29.93 14.72 -1.45
N SER A 172 -29.24 14.73 -2.59
CA SER A 172 -29.11 13.55 -3.45
C SER A 172 -28.36 12.41 -2.76
N ILE A 173 -27.28 12.74 -2.05
CA ILE A 173 -26.47 11.77 -1.29
C ILE A 173 -27.31 11.16 -0.16
N LYS A 174 -28.05 12.00 0.57
CA LYS A 174 -28.98 11.56 1.61
C LYS A 174 -30.01 10.57 1.08
N ASP A 175 -30.64 10.90 -0.05
CA ASP A 175 -31.66 10.04 -0.64
C ASP A 175 -31.05 8.73 -1.15
N TYR A 176 -29.85 8.76 -1.70
CA TYR A 176 -29.10 7.56 -2.07
C TYR A 176 -28.83 6.65 -0.86
N PHE A 177 -28.31 7.20 0.24
CA PHE A 177 -27.98 6.46 1.48
C PHE A 177 -29.20 5.91 2.24
N LYS A 178 -30.39 6.48 2.02
CA LYS A 178 -31.62 5.97 2.64
C LYS A 178 -32.25 4.81 1.89
N ASN A 179 -32.06 4.79 0.57
CA ASN A 179 -32.75 3.87 -0.34
C ASN A 179 -31.90 2.67 -0.75
N ASN A 180 -30.61 2.69 -0.43
CA ASN A 180 -29.65 1.60 -0.65
C ASN A 180 -29.05 1.19 0.69
#